data_AF-A0A2V6GJK6-F1
#
_entry.id   AF-A0A2V6GJK6-F1
#
_cell.length_a   1.000
_cell.length_b   1.000
_cell.length_c   1.000
_cell.angle_alpha   90.00
_cell.angle_beta   90.00
_cell.angle_gamma   90.00
#
_symmetry.space_group_name_H-M   'P 1'
#
loop_
_entity.id
_entity.type
_entity.pdbx_description
1 polymer ?
#
loop_
_entity_poly.entity_id
_entity_poly.type
_entity_poly.pdbx_seq_one_letter_code
_entity_poly.pdbx_strand_id
1 'polypeptide(L)' 'ASLAKTWEAVDRNMKAAPTPDLVAEHILKVIDATNPPPRVTVGDTFQTKVAPLIFRFLPQRVRIWGLKKYYGI' A
#
# COMPACT_ATOMS: atom_id res chain seq x y z
N ALA A 1 2.84 -25.34 -6.76
CA ALA A 1 1.93 -24.58 -5.87
C ALA A 1 2.18 -23.05 -5.84
N SER A 2 3.32 -22.54 -6.33
CA SER A 2 3.69 -21.11 -6.23
C SER A 2 2.93 -20.18 -7.20
N LEU A 3 2.78 -20.57 -8.48
CA LEU A 3 2.22 -19.70 -9.52
C LEU A 3 0.74 -19.33 -9.29
N ALA A 4 -0.07 -20.29 -8.86
CA ALA A 4 -1.51 -20.07 -8.63
C ALA A 4 -1.78 -19.04 -7.53
N LYS A 5 -1.03 -19.10 -6.42
CA LYS A 5 -1.14 -18.12 -5.32
C LYS A 5 -0.72 -16.72 -5.77
N THR A 6 0.32 -16.61 -6.59
CA THR A 6 0.75 -15.32 -7.14
C THR A 6 -0.33 -14.70 -8.02
N TRP A 7 -0.95 -15.48 -8.90
CA TRP A 7 -2.06 -14.99 -9.73
C TRP A 7 -3.27 -14.56 -8.92
N GLU A 8 -3.62 -15.31 -7.88
CA GLU A 8 -4.72 -14.95 -6.97
C GLU A 8 -4.43 -13.65 -6.21
N ALA A 9 -3.18 -13.44 -5.78
CA ALA A 9 -2.77 -12.20 -5.14
C ALA A 9 -2.82 -11.01 -6.11
N VAL A 10 -2.42 -11.19 -7.37
CA VAL A 10 -2.53 -10.16 -8.41
C VAL A 10 -3.99 -9.80 -8.66
N ASP A 11 -4.86 -10.77 -8.86
CA ASP A 11 -6.29 -10.53 -9.09
C ASP A 11 -6.95 -9.80 -7.90
N ARG A 12 -6.65 -10.23 -6.67
CA ARG A 12 -7.11 -9.54 -5.45
C ARG A 12 -6.61 -8.10 -5.37
N ASN A 13 -5.34 -7.86 -5.67
CA ASN A 13 -4.76 -6.52 -5.62
C ASN A 13 -5.31 -5.61 -6.71
N MET A 14 -5.57 -6.14 -7.91
CA MET A 14 -6.18 -5.39 -9.01
C MET A 14 -7.63 -5.01 -8.69
N LYS A 15 -8.39 -5.91 -8.06
CA LYS A 15 -9.75 -5.61 -7.59
C LYS A 15 -9.78 -4.55 -6.48
N ALA A 16 -8.76 -4.50 -5.63
CA ALA A 16 -8.64 -3.54 -4.55
C ALA A 16 -7.87 -2.26 -4.95
N ALA A 17 -7.44 -2.13 -6.21
CA ALA A 17 -6.65 -1.00 -6.66
C ALA A 17 -7.49 0.29 -6.63
N PRO A 18 -6.88 1.43 -6.25
CA PRO A 18 -7.57 2.72 -6.30
C PRO A 18 -7.95 3.07 -7.73
N THR A 19 -9.06 3.79 -7.90
CA THR A 19 -9.50 4.28 -9.21
C THR A 19 -8.45 5.22 -9.81
N PRO A 20 -8.23 5.19 -11.14
CA PRO A 20 -7.27 6.06 -11.82
C PRO A 20 -7.45 7.56 -11.50
N ASP A 21 -8.70 8.01 -11.37
CA ASP A 21 -9.02 9.42 -11.09
C ASP A 21 -8.48 9.87 -9.71
N LEU A 22 -8.59 9.01 -8.70
CA LEU A 22 -8.04 9.29 -7.36
C LEU A 22 -6.51 9.43 -7.39
N VAL A 23 -5.85 8.65 -8.25
CA VAL A 23 -4.40 8.69 -8.45
C VAL A 23 -4.01 9.98 -9.17
N ALA A 24 -4.74 10.35 -10.23
CA ALA A 24 -4.53 11.58 -10.98
C ALA A 24 -4.68 12.82 -10.06
N GLU A 25 -5.70 12.85 -9.21
CA GLU A 25 -5.91 13.93 -8.24
C GLU A 25 -4.74 14.05 -7.25
N HIS A 26 -4.22 12.94 -6.75
CA HIS A 26 -3.05 12.95 -5.86
C HIS A 26 -1.79 13.46 -6.57
N ILE A 27 -1.61 13.10 -7.84
CA ILE A 27 -0.49 13.59 -8.65
C ILE A 27 -0.58 15.11 -8.83
N LEU A 28 -1.77 15.63 -9.19
CA LEU A 28 -1.99 17.08 -9.32
C LEU A 28 -1.67 17.82 -8.01
N LYS A 29 -2.17 17.32 -6.87
CA LYS A 29 -1.87 17.91 -5.55
C LYS A 29 -0.37 17.96 -5.23
N VAL A 30 0.40 16.97 -5.69
CA VAL A 30 1.85 16.95 -5.49
C VAL A 30 2.55 17.95 -6.41
N ILE A 31 2.11 18.08 -7.66
CA ILE A 31 2.68 19.02 -8.64
C ILE A 31 2.39 20.48 -8.22
N ASP A 32 1.18 20.76 -7.75
CA ASP A 32 0.75 22.12 -7.39
C ASP A 32 1.27 22.58 -6.01
N ALA A 33 1.86 21.69 -5.21
CA ALA A 33 2.38 22.04 -3.89
C ALA A 33 3.70 22.81 -3.99
N THR A 34 3.81 23.94 -3.30
CA THR A 34 5.03 24.76 -3.26
C THR A 34 6.23 24.04 -2.61
N ASN A 35 5.97 23.07 -1.73
CA ASN A 35 6.99 22.23 -1.09
C ASN A 35 6.42 20.81 -0.88
N PRO A 36 6.38 19.97 -1.93
CA PRO A 36 5.76 18.67 -1.85
C PRO A 36 6.60 17.71 -0.99
N PRO A 37 5.95 16.76 -0.27
CA PRO A 37 6.67 15.68 0.37
C PRO A 37 7.36 14.81 -0.68
N PRO A 38 8.55 14.24 -0.38
CA PRO A 38 9.32 13.44 -1.33
C PRO A 38 8.64 12.12 -1.73
N ARG A 39 7.63 11.68 -0.97
CA ARG A 39 6.81 10.50 -1.26
C ARG A 39 5.39 10.72 -0.79
N VAL A 40 4.42 10.33 -1.63
CA VAL A 40 3.00 10.29 -1.29
C VAL A 40 2.50 8.88 -1.50
N THR A 41 1.77 8.35 -0.51
CA THR A 41 1.09 7.07 -0.60
C THR A 41 -0.32 7.31 -1.11
N VAL A 42 -0.71 6.63 -2.18
CA VAL A 42 -2.06 6.71 -2.76
C VAL A 42 -2.75 5.36 -2.56
N GLY A 43 -3.92 5.38 -1.94
CA GLY A 43 -4.66 4.18 -1.62
C GLY A 43 -5.77 4.45 -0.61
N ASP A 44 -6.51 3.41 -0.24
CA ASP A 44 -7.59 3.52 0.74
C ASP A 44 -7.06 3.98 2.12
N THR A 45 -7.95 4.48 2.97
CA THR A 45 -7.68 4.98 4.35
C THR A 45 -6.79 4.05 5.18
N PHE A 46 -6.89 2.74 4.97
CA PHE A 46 -6.02 1.76 5.60
C PHE A 46 -4.54 1.93 5.18
N GLN A 47 -4.25 2.07 3.89
CA GLN A 47 -2.88 2.20 3.37
C GLN A 47 -2.28 3.58 3.66
N THR A 48 -3.10 4.62 3.67
CA THR A 48 -2.63 6.01 3.81
C THR A 48 -2.46 6.47 5.25
N LYS A 49 -3.28 5.98 6.19
CA LYS A 49 -3.26 6.43 7.59
C LYS A 49 -2.98 5.33 8.60
N VAL A 50 -3.61 4.16 8.44
CA VAL A 50 -3.57 3.10 9.46
C VAL A 50 -2.28 2.29 9.39
N ALA A 51 -1.85 1.88 8.18
CA ALA A 51 -0.64 1.10 7.98
C ALA A 51 0.62 1.82 8.49
N PRO A 52 0.87 3.12 8.18
CA PRO A 52 2.04 3.82 8.71
C PRO A 52 2.07 3.90 10.24
N LEU A 53 0.90 4.00 10.89
CA LEU A 53 0.80 4.07 12.35
C LEU A 53 1.12 2.72 12.98
N ILE A 54 0.51 1.63 12.48
CA ILE A 54 0.80 0.26 12.91
C ILE A 54 2.29 -0.05 12.71
N PHE A 55 2.84 0.30 11.56
CA PHE A 55 4.26 0.15 11.27
C PHE A 55 5.16 1.14 12.03
N ARG A 56 4.65 2.18 12.69
CA ARG A 56 5.47 2.98 13.61
C ARG A 56 5.69 2.23 14.93
N PHE A 57 4.64 1.59 15.44
CA PHE A 57 4.63 1.01 16.78
C PHE A 57 4.98 -0.49 16.82
N LEU A 58 4.83 -1.24 15.73
CA LEU A 58 5.18 -2.66 15.73
C LEU A 58 6.69 -2.88 15.78
N PRO A 59 7.23 -3.78 16.61
CA PRO A 59 8.61 -4.23 16.51
C PRO A 59 8.89 -4.85 15.13
N GLN A 60 10.06 -4.58 14.56
CA GLN A 60 10.43 -5.00 13.19
C GLN A 60 10.25 -6.51 12.96
N ARG A 61 10.53 -7.34 13.97
CA ARG A 61 10.36 -8.81 13.91
C ARG A 61 8.91 -9.22 13.67
N VAL A 62 7.96 -8.54 14.31
CA VAL A 62 6.53 -8.82 14.18
C VAL A 62 6.03 -8.38 12.79
N ARG A 63 6.55 -7.26 12.26
CA ARG A 63 6.24 -6.82 10.89
C ARG A 63 6.67 -7.87 9.86
N ILE A 64 7.92 -8.33 9.96
CA ILE A 64 8.47 -9.32 9.03
C ILE A 64 7.72 -10.65 9.17
N TRP A 65 7.44 -11.08 10.41
CA TRP A 65 6.65 -12.29 10.64
C TRP A 65 5.23 -12.18 10.06
N GLY A 66 4.56 -11.05 10.25
CA GLY A 66 3.22 -10.80 9.72
C GLY A 66 3.20 -10.77 8.19
N LEU A 67 4.19 -10.14 7.56
CA LEU A 67 4.35 -10.14 6.10
C LEU A 67 4.59 -11.54 5.56
N LYS A 68 5.49 -12.32 6.18
CA LYS A 68 5.73 -13.72 5.82
C LYS A 68 4.45 -14.55 5.93
N LYS A 69 3.72 -14.41 7.04
CA LYS A 69 2.44 -15.09 7.26
C LYS A 69 1.38 -14.69 6.21
N TYR A 70 1.27 -13.40 5.89
CA TYR A 70 0.30 -12.86 4.93
C TYR A 70 0.57 -13.35 3.50
N TYR A 71 1.84 -13.37 3.08
CA TYR A 71 2.24 -13.85 1.75
C TYR A 71 2.45 -15.38 1.70
N GLY A 72 2.37 -16.07 2.84
CA GLY A 72 2.59 -17.51 2.95
C GLY A 72 4.01 -17.95 2.61
N ILE A 73 5.00 -17.13 2.95
CA ILE A 73 6.46 -17.32 2.75
C ILE A 73 7.10 -17.78 4.06
#